data_AF-A0A9W7BT78-F1
#
_entry.id   AF-A0A9W7BT78-F1
#
_cell.length_a   1.000
_cell.length_b   1.000
_cell.length_c   1.000
_cell.angle_alpha   90.00
_cell.angle_beta   90.00
_cell.angle_gamma   90.00
#
_symmetry.space_group_name_H-M   'P 1'
#
loop_
_entity.id
_entity.type
_entity.pdbx_description
1 polymer ?
#
loop_
_entity_poly.entity_id
_entity_poly.type
_entity_poly.pdbx_seq_one_letter_code
_entity_poly.pdbx_strand_id
1 'polypeptide(L)'
;MEARLAKAMAQYSDALVHVDANTQQYDEYILRLKTFELHLWFGKPGPLSPPAAARWGWSCSDVDMLTCSRCSSHLCVKLDDSLPEDEIRSLVSSFQSQLTTAHSSSCSWRFVSNPATHSVYPEAEAGLLSLSRRMEALTSAIAGIGGGELLVEGDVVMGGRQAGMRRWKER
;
A
#
# COMPACT_ATOMS: atom_id res chain seq x y z
N MET A 1 -31.01 -45.52 -5.41
CA MET A 1 -30.32 -44.95 -4.23
C MET A 1 -28.89 -44.57 -4.57
N GLU A 2 -28.14 -45.47 -5.21
CA GLU A 2 -26.74 -45.27 -5.65
C GLU A 2 -26.51 -44.06 -6.55
N ALA A 3 -27.38 -43.81 -7.54
CA ALA A 3 -27.25 -42.63 -8.42
C ALA A 3 -27.37 -41.28 -7.67
N ARG A 4 -28.11 -41.24 -6.55
CA ARG A 4 -28.25 -40.02 -5.72
C ARG A 4 -27.02 -39.82 -4.84
N LEU A 5 -26.44 -40.90 -4.32
CA LEU A 5 -25.17 -40.89 -3.59
C LEU A 5 -24.01 -40.47 -4.49
N ALA A 6 -23.91 -41.03 -5.70
CA ALA A 6 -22.86 -40.65 -6.67
C ALA A 6 -22.94 -39.16 -7.05
N LYS A 7 -24.15 -38.63 -7.27
CA LYS A 7 -24.37 -37.20 -7.54
C LYS A 7 -23.96 -36.32 -6.35
N ALA A 8 -24.30 -36.74 -5.13
CA ALA A 8 -23.92 -36.01 -3.91
C ALA A 8 -22.41 -36.02 -3.67
N MET A 9 -21.73 -37.15 -3.93
CA MET A 9 -20.27 -37.25 -3.83
C MET A 9 -19.55 -36.39 -4.87
N ALA A 10 -20.04 -36.35 -6.11
CA ALA A 10 -19.48 -35.48 -7.16
C ALA A 10 -19.67 -33.99 -6.84
N GLN A 11 -20.84 -33.63 -6.30
CA GLN A 11 -21.10 -32.26 -5.82
C GLN A 11 -20.17 -31.88 -4.66
N TYR A 12 -19.90 -32.82 -3.74
CA TYR A 12 -18.99 -32.59 -2.62
C TYR A 12 -17.53 -32.44 -3.09
N SER A 13 -17.06 -33.26 -4.03
CA SER A 13 -15.71 -33.12 -4.60
C SER A 13 -15.52 -31.82 -5.36
N ASP A 14 -16.52 -31.38 -6.13
CA ASP A 14 -16.47 -30.10 -6.86
C ASP A 14 -16.40 -28.90 -5.90
N ALA A 15 -17.19 -28.95 -4.82
CA ALA A 15 -17.16 -27.94 -3.76
C ALA A 15 -15.80 -27.89 -3.04
N LEU A 16 -15.19 -29.03 -2.73
CA LEU A 16 -13.87 -29.09 -2.10
C LEU A 16 -12.78 -28.51 -3.01
N VAL A 17 -12.75 -28.88 -4.30
CA VAL A 17 -11.79 -28.33 -5.28
C VAL A 17 -11.92 -26.81 -5.41
N HIS A 18 -13.16 -26.30 -5.40
CA HIS A 18 -13.41 -24.86 -5.42
C HIS A 18 -12.90 -24.13 -4.16
N VAL A 19 -13.07 -24.73 -2.98
CA VAL A 19 -12.56 -24.19 -1.71
C VAL A 19 -11.02 -24.18 -1.70
N ASP A 20 -10.38 -25.25 -2.17
CA ASP A 20 -8.92 -25.35 -2.24
C ASP A 20 -8.33 -24.31 -3.21
N ALA A 21 -8.94 -24.13 -4.38
CA ALA A 21 -8.51 -23.13 -5.35
C ALA A 21 -8.68 -21.69 -4.82
N ASN A 22 -9.76 -21.40 -4.09
CA ASN A 22 -9.98 -20.09 -3.47
C ASN A 22 -8.97 -19.83 -2.33
N THR A 23 -8.67 -20.85 -1.54
CA THR A 23 -7.65 -20.79 -0.47
C THR A 23 -6.27 -20.51 -1.05
N GLN A 24 -5.89 -21.23 -2.11
CA GLN A 24 -4.60 -21.02 -2.77
C GLN A 24 -4.48 -19.62 -3.37
N GLN A 25 -5.54 -19.10 -4.00
CA GLN A 25 -5.54 -17.74 -4.55
C GLN A 25 -5.38 -16.68 -3.46
N TYR A 26 -5.99 -16.89 -2.28
CA TYR A 26 -5.82 -16.04 -1.12
C TYR A 26 -4.38 -16.10 -0.58
N ASP A 27 -3.81 -17.30 -0.42
CA ASP A 27 -2.44 -17.44 0.06
C ASP A 27 -1.44 -16.76 -0.89
N GLU A 28 -1.61 -16.91 -2.19
CA GLU A 28 -0.81 -16.22 -3.19
C GLU A 28 -0.94 -14.69 -3.09
N TYR A 29 -2.13 -14.16 -2.75
CA TYR A 29 -2.32 -12.73 -2.49
C TYR A 29 -1.52 -12.28 -1.26
N ILE A 30 -1.65 -13.03 -0.16
CA ILE A 30 -0.97 -12.71 1.10
C ILE A 30 0.55 -12.78 0.92
N LEU A 31 1.07 -13.74 0.16
CA LEU A 31 2.49 -13.82 -0.16
C LEU A 31 2.99 -12.58 -0.88
N ARG A 32 2.24 -12.05 -1.86
CA ARG A 32 2.60 -10.79 -2.52
C ARG A 32 2.52 -9.61 -1.55
N LEU A 33 1.47 -9.51 -0.75
CA LEU A 33 1.32 -8.45 0.25
C LEU A 33 2.49 -8.40 1.25
N LYS A 34 3.01 -9.56 1.66
CA LYS A 34 4.13 -9.65 2.60
C LYS A 34 5.44 -9.06 2.06
N THR A 35 5.56 -8.86 0.75
CA THR A 35 6.75 -8.25 0.14
C THR A 35 6.82 -6.72 0.35
N PHE A 36 5.70 -6.09 0.73
CA PHE A 36 5.64 -4.65 0.92
C PHE A 36 6.08 -4.28 2.34
N GLU A 37 7.38 -4.01 2.48
CA GLU A 37 7.92 -3.45 3.70
C GLU A 37 7.82 -1.92 3.72
N LEU A 38 7.68 -1.33 4.91
CA LEU A 38 7.50 0.11 5.09
C LEU A 38 8.60 0.94 4.42
N HIS A 39 9.84 0.44 4.41
CA HIS A 39 10.99 1.16 3.86
C HIS A 39 11.12 1.02 2.33
N LEU A 40 10.47 0.02 1.73
CA LEU A 40 10.50 -0.21 0.28
C LEU A 40 9.31 0.46 -0.44
N TRP A 41 8.17 0.59 0.24
CA TRP A 41 6.93 1.12 -0.33
C TRP A 41 6.32 2.22 0.53
N PHE A 42 7.16 3.17 0.93
CA PHE A 42 6.78 4.25 1.83
C PHE A 42 5.88 5.30 1.15
N GLY A 43 4.94 5.86 1.91
CA GLY A 43 4.20 7.08 1.53
C GLY A 43 3.27 6.97 0.31
N LYS A 44 3.05 5.77 -0.24
CA LYS A 44 2.21 5.62 -1.44
C LYS A 44 0.73 5.88 -1.13
N PRO A 45 0.04 6.67 -1.98
CA PRO A 45 -1.37 6.98 -1.76
C PRO A 45 -2.25 5.74 -1.95
N GLY A 46 -3.48 5.78 -1.43
CA GLY A 46 -4.43 4.66 -1.44
C GLY A 46 -4.56 3.89 -2.77
N PRO A 47 -4.67 4.56 -3.93
CA PRO A 47 -4.72 3.89 -5.24
C PRO A 47 -3.48 3.06 -5.61
N LEU A 48 -2.34 3.35 -4.97
CA LEU A 48 -1.05 2.68 -5.13
C LEU A 48 -0.64 1.94 -3.85
N SER A 49 -1.58 1.70 -2.95
CA SER A 49 -1.33 0.98 -1.70
C SER A 49 -0.88 -0.47 -1.97
N PRO A 50 -0.18 -1.11 -1.02
CA PRO A 50 0.20 -2.52 -1.14
C PRO A 50 -0.95 -3.46 -1.54
N PRO A 51 -2.17 -3.35 -0.95
CA PRO A 51 -3.32 -4.14 -1.38
C PRO A 51 -3.73 -3.90 -2.83
N ALA A 52 -3.72 -2.64 -3.27
CA ALA A 52 -4.07 -2.28 -4.65
C ALA A 52 -3.07 -2.88 -5.65
N ALA A 53 -1.78 -2.82 -5.37
CA ALA A 53 -0.75 -3.43 -6.21
C ALA A 53 -0.79 -4.97 -6.18
N ALA A 54 -0.82 -5.59 -5.00
CA ALA A 54 -0.82 -7.05 -4.85
C ALA A 54 -2.04 -7.74 -5.49
N ARG A 55 -3.18 -7.04 -5.52
CA ARG A 55 -4.40 -7.48 -6.21
C ARG A 55 -4.19 -7.70 -7.71
N TRP A 56 -3.29 -6.93 -8.33
CA TRP A 56 -2.95 -7.01 -9.75
C TRP A 56 -1.65 -7.78 -10.02
N GLY A 57 -1.23 -8.63 -9.09
CA GLY A 57 -0.11 -9.56 -9.29
C GLY A 57 1.27 -8.98 -9.00
N TRP A 58 1.33 -7.77 -8.45
CA TRP A 58 2.60 -7.11 -8.12
C TRP A 58 3.13 -7.51 -6.75
N SER A 59 4.44 -7.69 -6.67
CA SER A 59 5.21 -7.81 -5.42
C SER A 59 6.22 -6.68 -5.38
N CYS A 60 6.53 -6.15 -4.20
CA CYS A 60 7.58 -5.16 -4.03
C CYS A 60 8.94 -5.88 -4.03
N SER A 61 9.82 -5.50 -4.96
CA SER A 61 11.13 -6.13 -5.16
C SER A 61 12.29 -5.24 -4.75
N ASP A 62 12.08 -3.93 -4.71
CA ASP A 62 13.03 -2.92 -4.27
C ASP A 62 12.28 -1.61 -3.92
N VAL A 63 13.00 -0.59 -3.48
CA VAL A 63 12.46 0.75 -3.19
C VAL A 63 11.71 1.29 -4.41
N ASP A 64 10.43 1.56 -4.21
CA ASP A 64 9.50 2.03 -5.24
C ASP A 64 9.39 1.11 -6.47
N MET A 65 9.82 -0.15 -6.37
CA MET A 65 9.84 -1.09 -7.48
C MET A 65 8.89 -2.27 -7.25
N LEU A 66 8.08 -2.54 -8.27
CA LEU A 66 7.22 -3.69 -8.34
C LEU A 66 7.71 -4.67 -9.39
N THR A 67 7.59 -5.96 -9.10
CA THR A 67 7.78 -7.06 -10.05
C THR A 67 6.53 -7.94 -10.09
N CYS A 68 6.05 -8.22 -11.30
CA CYS A 68 4.91 -9.10 -11.50
C CYS A 68 5.29 -10.56 -11.22
N SER A 69 4.53 -11.24 -10.36
CA SER A 69 4.80 -12.64 -9.98
C SER A 69 4.64 -13.65 -11.11
N ARG A 70 4.03 -13.27 -12.24
CA ARG A 70 3.74 -14.16 -13.37
C ARG A 70 4.56 -13.85 -14.61
N CYS A 71 4.59 -12.58 -15.03
CA CYS A 71 5.27 -12.20 -16.26
C CYS A 71 6.63 -11.55 -16.04
N SER A 72 7.05 -11.34 -14.78
CA SER A 72 8.31 -10.70 -14.43
C SER A 72 8.50 -9.29 -15.02
N SER A 73 7.43 -8.62 -15.47
CA SER A 73 7.47 -7.20 -15.80
C SER A 73 7.74 -6.38 -14.54
N HIS A 74 8.36 -5.21 -14.73
CA HIS A 74 8.76 -4.32 -13.65
C HIS A 74 8.03 -2.98 -13.79
N LEU A 75 7.68 -2.37 -12.67
CA LEU A 75 7.07 -1.04 -12.62
C LEU A 75 7.71 -0.24 -11.47
N CYS A 76 8.31 0.91 -11.81
CA CYS A 76 8.92 1.82 -10.85
C CYS A 76 7.96 2.99 -10.60
N VAL A 77 7.54 3.17 -9.34
CA VAL A 77 6.51 4.13 -8.93
C VAL A 77 7.13 5.19 -8.04
N LYS A 78 7.80 6.16 -8.66
CA LYS A 78 8.38 7.30 -7.94
C LYS A 78 7.42 8.47 -7.99
N LEU A 79 7.12 9.02 -6.82
CA LEU A 79 6.37 10.26 -6.65
C LEU A 79 7.33 11.25 -6.01
N ASP A 80 7.45 12.42 -6.64
CA ASP A 80 8.30 13.49 -6.14
C ASP A 80 7.42 14.49 -5.39
N ASP A 81 7.66 14.63 -4.09
CA ASP A 81 6.88 15.49 -3.20
C ASP A 81 7.13 16.98 -3.49
N SER A 82 8.12 17.33 -4.31
CA SER A 82 8.34 18.71 -4.77
C SER A 82 7.38 19.15 -5.86
N LEU A 83 6.64 18.22 -6.48
CA LEU A 83 5.70 18.51 -7.55
C LEU A 83 4.39 19.13 -7.03
N PRO A 84 3.70 19.94 -7.85
CA PRO A 84 2.36 20.43 -7.53
C PRO A 84 1.37 19.29 -7.33
N GLU A 85 0.37 19.48 -6.46
CA GLU A 85 -0.61 18.45 -6.12
C GLU A 85 -1.35 17.88 -7.35
N ASP A 86 -1.67 18.73 -8.33
CA ASP A 86 -2.34 18.32 -9.57
C ASP A 86 -1.47 17.40 -10.44
N GLU A 87 -0.15 17.62 -10.44
CA GLU A 87 0.80 16.76 -11.15
C GLU A 87 0.97 15.42 -10.43
N ILE A 88 1.08 15.44 -9.10
CA ILE A 88 1.09 14.22 -8.28
C ILE A 88 -0.17 13.40 -8.54
N ARG A 89 -1.35 14.03 -8.55
CA ARG A 89 -2.64 13.35 -8.82
C ARG A 89 -2.64 12.70 -10.21
N SER A 90 -2.10 13.40 -11.21
CA SER A 90 -1.98 12.89 -12.58
C SER A 90 -1.01 11.70 -12.67
N LEU A 91 0.13 11.77 -11.98
CA LEU A 91 1.08 10.66 -11.87
C LEU A 91 0.47 9.45 -11.18
N VAL A 92 -0.25 9.66 -10.07
CA VAL A 92 -0.94 8.59 -9.35
C VAL A 92 -1.95 7.88 -10.25
N SER A 93 -2.74 8.65 -11.02
CA SER A 93 -3.68 8.09 -12.00
C SER A 93 -2.97 7.27 -13.09
N SER A 94 -1.86 7.79 -13.61
CA SER A 94 -1.03 7.07 -14.59
C SER A 94 -0.49 5.76 -14.03
N PHE A 95 0.10 5.77 -12.84
CA PHE A 95 0.62 4.55 -12.20
C PHE A 95 -0.49 3.56 -11.85
N GLN A 96 -1.66 4.04 -11.42
CA GLN A 96 -2.81 3.20 -11.16
C GLN A 96 -3.25 2.44 -12.43
N SER A 97 -3.27 3.12 -13.58
CA SER A 97 -3.50 2.48 -14.88
C SER A 97 -2.40 1.47 -15.24
N GLN A 98 -1.15 1.77 -14.89
CA GLN A 98 -0.02 0.87 -15.12
C GLN A 98 -0.09 -0.41 -14.26
N LEU A 99 -0.76 -0.41 -13.11
CA LEU A 99 -0.96 -1.64 -12.34
C LEU A 99 -1.68 -2.74 -13.16
N THR A 100 -2.53 -2.37 -14.12
CA THR A 100 -3.21 -3.33 -15.01
C THR A 100 -2.57 -3.43 -16.38
N THR A 101 -1.92 -2.37 -16.86
CA THR A 101 -1.41 -2.30 -18.24
C THR A 101 0.07 -2.62 -18.39
N ALA A 102 0.91 -2.37 -17.37
CA ALA A 102 2.37 -2.53 -17.41
C ALA A 102 2.82 -3.99 -17.22
N HIS A 103 2.05 -4.94 -17.74
CA HIS A 103 2.42 -6.35 -17.80
C HIS A 103 2.77 -6.74 -19.23
N SER A 104 3.47 -7.87 -19.39
CA SER A 104 3.60 -8.53 -20.70
C SER A 104 2.22 -8.82 -21.32
N SER A 105 2.13 -8.80 -22.65
CA SER A 105 0.87 -8.87 -23.38
C SER A 105 0.02 -10.10 -23.05
N SER A 106 0.65 -11.22 -22.74
CA SER A 106 0.04 -12.51 -22.38
C SER A 106 -0.17 -12.72 -20.88
N CYS A 107 0.13 -11.72 -20.04
CA CYS A 107 -0.05 -11.83 -18.60
C CYS A 107 -1.53 -11.82 -18.22
N SER A 108 -1.96 -12.83 -17.45
CA SER A 108 -3.35 -12.94 -16.98
C SER A 108 -3.79 -11.78 -16.09
N TRP A 109 -2.85 -11.15 -15.36
CA TRP A 109 -3.13 -10.02 -14.47
C TRP A 109 -3.64 -8.78 -15.20
N ARG A 110 -3.52 -8.71 -16.54
CA ARG A 110 -4.12 -7.65 -17.36
C ARG A 110 -5.65 -7.73 -17.42
N PHE A 111 -6.20 -8.93 -17.21
CA PHE A 111 -7.61 -9.21 -17.42
C PHE A 111 -8.34 -9.62 -16.14
N VAL A 112 -7.60 -10.21 -15.19
CA VAL A 112 -8.18 -10.78 -13.97
C VAL A 112 -7.38 -10.28 -12.77
N SER A 113 -8.07 -9.68 -11.80
CA SER A 113 -7.52 -9.36 -10.48
C SER A 113 -7.70 -10.53 -9.51
N ASN A 114 -7.00 -10.53 -8.38
CA ASN A 114 -7.16 -11.60 -7.41
C ASN A 114 -8.57 -11.54 -6.77
N PRO A 115 -9.44 -12.54 -6.99
CA PRO A 115 -10.83 -12.52 -6.51
C PRO A 115 -10.93 -12.60 -4.98
N ALA A 116 -9.91 -13.14 -4.31
CA ALA A 116 -9.92 -13.34 -2.86
C ALA A 116 -9.92 -12.03 -2.05
N THR A 117 -9.82 -10.88 -2.71
CA THR A 117 -9.90 -9.56 -2.06
C THR A 117 -11.34 -9.11 -1.75
N HIS A 118 -12.37 -9.89 -2.10
CA HIS A 118 -13.77 -9.57 -1.81
C HIS A 118 -14.39 -10.34 -0.63
N SER A 119 -13.66 -11.23 0.05
CA SER A 119 -14.17 -11.78 1.32
C SER A 119 -13.86 -10.81 2.45
N VAL A 120 -14.83 -9.93 2.72
CA VAL A 120 -14.96 -9.13 3.94
C VAL A 120 -14.73 -10.06 5.13
N TYR A 121 -13.67 -9.81 5.91
CA TYR A 121 -13.48 -10.43 7.21
C TYR A 121 -14.33 -9.63 8.23
N PRO A 122 -15.41 -10.18 8.80
CA PRO A 122 -16.17 -9.48 9.83
C PRO A 122 -15.33 -9.19 11.10
N GLU A 123 -14.31 -9.99 11.41
CA GLU A 123 -13.38 -9.69 12.52
C GLU A 123 -12.42 -8.52 12.23
N ALA A 124 -12.10 -8.26 10.97
CA ALA A 124 -11.24 -7.14 10.58
C ALA A 124 -11.98 -5.80 10.71
N GLU A 125 -13.30 -5.75 10.47
CA GLU A 125 -14.11 -4.55 10.66
C GLU A 125 -14.12 -4.09 12.13
N ALA A 126 -14.29 -5.02 13.07
CA ALA A 126 -14.23 -4.71 14.50
C ALA A 126 -12.85 -4.17 14.91
N GLY A 127 -11.77 -4.75 14.36
CA GLY A 127 -10.41 -4.27 14.55
C GLY A 127 -10.17 -2.87 13.96
N LEU A 128 -10.65 -2.62 12.73
CA LEU A 128 -10.54 -1.33 12.03
C LEU A 128 -11.32 -0.22 12.74
N LEU A 129 -12.54 -0.49 13.21
CA LEU A 129 -13.34 0.45 13.99
C LEU A 129 -12.72 0.75 15.36
N SER A 130 -12.12 -0.26 16.00
CA SER A 130 -11.36 -0.06 17.24
C SER A 130 -10.12 0.80 17.00
N LEU A 131 -9.38 0.56 15.92
CA LEU A 131 -8.21 1.34 15.53
C LEU A 131 -8.57 2.77 15.14
N SER A 132 -9.66 2.99 14.39
CA SER A 132 -10.12 4.33 14.01
C SER A 132 -10.49 5.14 15.25
N ARG A 133 -11.23 4.54 16.18
CA ARG A 133 -11.59 5.16 17.45
C ARG A 133 -10.36 5.49 18.31
N ARG A 134 -9.32 4.65 18.28
CA ARG A 134 -8.04 4.92 18.96
C ARG A 134 -7.28 6.05 18.28
N MET A 135 -7.28 6.12 16.95
CA MET A 135 -6.67 7.23 16.21
C MET A 135 -7.37 8.54 16.52
N GLU A 136 -8.70 8.58 16.50
CA GLU A 136 -9.51 9.75 16.88
C GLU A 136 -9.25 10.21 18.32
N ALA A 137 -9.11 9.26 19.25
CA ALA A 137 -8.75 9.57 20.64
C ALA A 137 -7.33 10.18 20.74
N LEU A 138 -6.38 9.73 19.92
CA LEU A 138 -5.03 10.30 19.87
C LEU A 138 -5.03 11.71 19.26
N THR A 139 -5.74 11.94 18.15
CA THR A 139 -5.86 13.29 17.56
C THR A 139 -6.59 14.25 18.50
N SER A 140 -7.63 13.78 19.20
CA SER A 140 -8.34 14.59 20.18
C SER A 140 -7.51 14.87 21.42
N ALA A 141 -6.68 13.93 21.88
CA ALA A 141 -5.74 14.17 22.98
C ALA A 141 -4.67 15.20 22.60
N ILE A 142 -4.15 15.15 21.36
CA ILE A 142 -3.22 16.16 20.84
C ILE A 142 -3.89 17.54 20.77
N ALA A 143 -5.14 17.62 20.32
CA ALA A 143 -5.91 18.87 20.24
C ALA A 143 -6.38 19.39 21.62
N GLY A 144 -6.57 18.49 22.60
CA GLY A 144 -6.99 18.78 23.97
C GLY A 144 -5.84 19.17 24.90
N ILE A 145 -4.59 18.99 24.46
CA ILE A 145 -3.44 19.68 25.06
C ILE A 145 -3.54 21.15 24.64
N GLY A 146 -4.42 21.89 25.30
CA GLY A 146 -4.44 23.33 25.23
C GLY A 146 -3.09 23.88 25.70
N GLY A 147 -2.40 24.53 24.77
CA GLY A 147 -1.52 25.69 25.03
C GLY A 147 -0.55 25.57 26.20
N GLY A 148 0.55 24.85 26.00
CA GLY A 148 1.82 25.42 26.42
C GLY A 148 2.23 26.43 25.37
N GLU A 149 1.86 27.71 25.57
CA GLU A 149 2.46 28.82 24.85
C GLU A 149 3.98 28.70 25.00
N LEU A 150 4.67 28.29 23.93
CA LEU A 150 6.11 28.45 23.85
C LEU A 150 6.31 29.95 23.65
N LEU A 151 6.38 30.69 24.75
CA LEU A 151 6.95 32.02 24.80
C LEU A 151 8.37 31.88 24.24
N VAL A 152 8.50 32.15 22.96
CA VAL A 152 9.79 32.54 22.38
C VAL A 152 10.02 33.94 22.93
N GLU A 153 10.59 34.03 24.13
CA GLU A 153 11.16 35.29 24.60
C GLU A 153 12.16 35.72 23.54
N GLY A 154 11.81 36.84 22.88
CA GLY A 154 12.66 37.46 21.90
C GLY A 154 13.89 38.03 22.60
N ASP A 155 15.02 37.35 22.45
CA ASP A 155 16.31 38.00 22.61
C ASP A 155 16.60 38.83 21.36
N VAL A 156 16.12 40.07 21.41
CA VAL A 156 16.72 41.19 20.71
C VAL A 156 18.17 41.32 21.19
N VAL A 157 19.11 40.72 20.45
CA VAL A 157 20.52 41.13 20.50
C VAL A 157 20.76 42.12 19.36
N MET A 158 20.51 43.39 19.67
CA MET A 158 21.00 44.50 18.85
C MET A 158 22.47 44.78 19.19
N GLY A 159 23.34 44.57 18.20
CA GLY A 159 24.53 45.40 17.98
C GLY A 159 25.88 44.84 18.44
N GLY A 160 26.67 44.35 17.49
CA GLY A 160 28.09 44.02 17.72
C GLY A 160 28.86 43.66 16.45
N ARG A 161 29.44 44.68 15.80
CA ARG A 161 30.34 44.68 14.62
C ARG A 161 31.25 43.46 14.36
N GLN A 162 31.28 43.13 13.07
CA GLN A 162 32.42 42.77 12.19
C GLN A 162 33.30 41.52 12.42
N ALA A 163 33.53 40.88 11.26
CA ALA A 163 34.77 40.27 10.76
C ALA A 163 34.86 38.73 10.85
N GLY A 164 35.11 38.09 9.70
CA GLY A 164 35.70 36.75 9.68
C GLY A 164 35.30 35.85 8.52
N MET A 165 35.67 36.23 7.31
CA MET A 165 35.66 35.37 6.12
C MET A 165 36.55 34.12 6.34
N ARG A 166 35.98 32.89 6.36
CA ARG A 166 36.77 31.65 6.19
C ARG A 166 36.03 30.55 5.41
N ARG A 167 36.39 30.50 4.13
CA ARG A 167 36.60 29.37 3.21
C ARG A 167 36.36 27.96 3.78
N TRP A 168 35.36 27.26 3.24
CA TRP A 168 35.16 25.82 3.39
C TRP A 168 36.22 25.06 2.57
N LYS A 169 36.81 24.01 3.16
CA LYS A 169 37.57 22.96 2.46
C LYS A 169 36.94 21.62 2.82
N GLU A 170 36.54 20.90 1.79
CA GLU A 170 36.06 19.52 1.81
C GLU A 170 37.13 18.55 2.33
N ARG A 171 36.65 17.46 2.94
CA ARG A 171 37.36 16.20 3.09
C ARG A 171 36.51 15.11 2.49
#